data_AF-A0A329RM88-F1
#
_entry.id   AF-A0A329RM88-F1
#
_cell.length_a   1.000
_cell.length_b   1.000
_cell.length_c   1.000
_cell.angle_alpha   90.00
_cell.angle_beta   90.00
_cell.angle_gamma   90.00
#
_symmetry.space_group_name_H-M   'P 1'
#
loop_
_entity.id
_entity.type
_entity.pdbx_description
1 polymer ?
#
loop_
_entity_poly.entity_id
_entity_poly.type
_entity_poly.pdbx_seq_one_letter_code
_entity_poly.pdbx_strand_id
1 'polypeptide(L)'
;MSAFFGLTFLGSQSPFDPVKETPIHTFQGRDFQDAFMQTYRPGFSLYSESDEDLQAANAELDSATITLAQLPVMLRYLYKCPKGVDNVPAGVRTLVEQAFHLLNGADSSQSIDLATLLAQMDEVCRHSQSMESASSHNAYLKDGLPTREFVSNLDFRAKLVKHQRMEKDPREKALAPVTDSITLGWNPPTITTKRVPNKSCEETRYASAMVKAGVYYY
;
A
#
# COMPACT_ATOMS: atom_id res chain seq x y z
N MET A 1 -14.43 9.28 4.89
CA MET A 1 -14.22 10.68 4.46
C MET A 1 -14.50 10.74 2.96
N SER A 2 -15.36 11.67 2.53
CA SER A 2 -15.82 11.79 1.13
C SER A 2 -14.77 12.48 0.27
N ALA A 3 -14.60 12.04 -0.98
CA ALA A 3 -13.70 12.66 -1.95
C ALA A 3 -14.02 14.15 -2.13
N PHE A 4 -12.99 15.02 -2.19
CA PHE A 4 -13.15 16.44 -2.47
C PHE A 4 -13.72 16.61 -3.88
N PHE A 5 -15.04 16.84 -3.97
CA PHE A 5 -15.79 17.07 -5.22
C PHE A 5 -15.50 16.04 -6.34
N GLY A 6 -15.39 14.75 -6.01
CA GLY A 6 -15.20 13.69 -7.00
C GLY A 6 -13.81 13.63 -7.64
N LEU A 7 -12.83 14.41 -7.15
CA LEU A 7 -11.44 14.34 -7.57
C LEU A 7 -10.75 13.13 -6.91
N THR A 8 -10.96 11.95 -7.46
CA THR A 8 -10.32 10.70 -7.00
C THR A 8 -9.05 10.35 -7.79
N PHE A 9 -8.83 10.97 -8.96
CA PHE A 9 -7.70 10.67 -9.83
C PHE A 9 -6.43 11.49 -9.57
N LEU A 10 -6.46 12.43 -8.61
CA LEU A 10 -5.33 13.32 -8.31
C LEU A 10 -4.37 12.77 -7.22
N GLY A 11 -4.46 11.48 -6.92
CA GLY A 11 -3.59 10.80 -5.96
C GLY A 11 -4.31 10.39 -4.67
N SER A 12 -3.54 10.17 -3.61
CA SER A 12 -4.06 9.69 -2.32
C SER A 12 -5.01 10.70 -1.68
N GLN A 13 -6.15 10.23 -1.18
CA GLN A 13 -7.12 11.05 -0.44
C GLN A 13 -6.55 11.68 0.84
N SER A 14 -5.53 11.05 1.43
CA SER A 14 -4.78 11.55 2.58
C SER A 14 -3.29 11.49 2.25
N PRO A 15 -2.54 12.60 2.37
CA PRO A 15 -1.11 12.62 2.11
C PRO A 15 -0.27 11.94 3.22
N PHE A 16 -0.89 11.64 4.36
CA PHE A 16 -0.22 11.05 5.53
C PHE A 16 -0.58 9.59 5.75
N ASP A 17 -1.58 9.07 5.04
CA ASP A 17 -1.86 7.64 5.09
C ASP A 17 -0.79 6.91 4.27
N PRO A 18 -0.18 5.83 4.81
CA PRO A 18 0.67 4.97 4.01
C PRO A 18 -0.16 4.53 2.80
N VAL A 19 0.38 4.75 1.59
CA VAL A 19 -0.25 4.58 0.27
C VAL A 19 -1.53 3.77 0.37
N LYS A 20 -2.66 4.46 0.51
CA LYS A 20 -3.96 3.81 0.62
C LYS A 20 -4.17 3.02 -0.67
N GLU A 21 -4.06 1.70 -0.57
CA GLU A 21 -4.33 0.78 -1.66
C GLU A 21 -5.67 1.15 -2.28
N THR A 22 -5.77 1.20 -3.61
CA THR A 22 -7.04 1.47 -4.27
C THR A 22 -8.03 0.38 -3.87
N PRO A 23 -9.08 0.68 -3.08
CA PRO A 23 -9.90 -0.37 -2.53
C PRO A 23 -10.90 -0.85 -3.58
N ILE A 24 -11.28 -2.12 -3.50
CA ILE A 24 -12.10 -2.78 -4.53
C ILE A 24 -13.49 -2.13 -4.71
N HIS A 25 -14.03 -1.50 -3.68
CA HIS A 25 -15.32 -0.81 -3.74
C HIS A 25 -15.29 0.53 -4.51
N THR A 26 -14.13 0.96 -5.01
CA THR A 26 -14.03 2.14 -5.90
C THR A 26 -14.44 1.84 -7.33
N PHE A 27 -14.43 0.57 -7.73
CA PHE A 27 -14.82 0.12 -9.06
C PHE A 27 -16.33 -0.06 -9.17
N GLN A 28 -16.88 0.22 -10.34
CA GLN A 28 -18.31 0.05 -10.64
C GLN A 28 -18.56 -1.30 -11.32
N GLY A 29 -19.83 -1.72 -11.34
CA GLY A 29 -20.27 -2.93 -12.06
C GLY A 29 -19.72 -3.05 -13.49
N ARG A 30 -19.64 -1.93 -14.20
CA ARG A 30 -19.09 -1.86 -15.56
C ARG A 30 -17.60 -2.17 -15.64
N ASP A 31 -16.82 -1.74 -14.65
CA ASP A 31 -15.38 -2.01 -14.60
C ASP A 31 -15.12 -3.51 -14.39
N PHE A 32 -15.95 -4.17 -13.58
CA PHE A 32 -15.90 -5.62 -13.40
C PHE A 32 -16.30 -6.38 -14.66
N GLN A 33 -17.32 -5.89 -15.39
CA GLN A 33 -17.72 -6.47 -16.68
C GLN A 33 -16.60 -6.37 -17.73
N ASP A 34 -15.96 -5.20 -17.86
CA ASP A 34 -14.84 -5.02 -18.80
C ASP A 34 -13.64 -5.90 -18.43
N ALA A 35 -13.28 -5.96 -17.14
CA ALA A 35 -12.20 -6.83 -16.66
C ALA A 35 -12.51 -8.33 -16.88
N PHE A 36 -13.76 -8.74 -16.69
CA PHE A 36 -14.22 -10.10 -16.97
C PHE A 36 -14.06 -10.44 -18.45
N MET A 37 -14.51 -9.56 -19.35
CA MET A 37 -14.42 -9.78 -20.79
C MET A 37 -12.97 -9.79 -21.28
N GLN A 38 -12.10 -8.93 -20.75
CA GLN A 38 -10.66 -8.98 -21.06
C GLN A 38 -9.99 -10.27 -20.58
N THR A 39 -10.52 -10.90 -19.53
CA THR A 39 -10.02 -12.19 -19.03
C THR A 39 -10.48 -13.34 -19.91
N TYR A 40 -11.73 -13.32 -20.34
CA TYR A 40 -12.29 -14.32 -21.25
C TYR A 40 -11.67 -14.21 -22.65
N ARG A 41 -11.57 -12.98 -23.19
CA ARG A 41 -11.01 -12.67 -24.51
C ARG A 41 -10.07 -11.47 -24.42
N PRO A 42 -8.74 -11.70 -24.32
CA PRO A 42 -7.77 -10.62 -24.23
C PRO A 42 -7.85 -9.66 -25.42
N GLY A 43 -7.94 -8.35 -25.14
CA GLY A 43 -8.06 -7.30 -26.16
C GLY A 43 -9.49 -7.01 -26.63
N PHE A 44 -10.49 -7.69 -26.07
CA PHE A 44 -11.89 -7.33 -26.23
C PHE A 44 -12.21 -6.08 -25.39
N SER A 45 -12.94 -5.13 -25.98
CA SER A 45 -13.43 -3.95 -25.27
C SER A 45 -14.91 -3.80 -25.52
N LEU A 46 -15.67 -3.53 -24.46
CA LEU A 46 -17.10 -3.23 -24.55
C LEU A 46 -17.39 -1.83 -25.14
N TYR A 47 -16.34 -1.03 -25.38
CA TYR A 47 -16.44 0.28 -26.00
C TYR A 47 -16.22 0.16 -27.50
N SER A 48 -17.28 -0.12 -28.26
CA SER A 48 -17.31 0.06 -29.72
C SER A 48 -18.22 1.22 -30.09
N GLU A 49 -17.86 1.96 -31.14
CA GLU A 49 -18.65 3.07 -31.69
C GLU A 49 -19.80 2.60 -32.59
N SER A 50 -19.91 1.29 -32.86
CA SER A 50 -20.94 0.72 -33.72
C SER A 50 -22.00 -0.08 -32.93
N ASP A 51 -23.28 0.14 -33.23
CA ASP A 51 -24.41 -0.53 -32.56
C ASP A 51 -24.46 -2.04 -32.85
N GLU A 52 -23.94 -2.49 -34.00
CA GLU A 52 -23.87 -3.90 -34.38
C GLU A 52 -22.83 -4.66 -33.54
N ASP A 53 -21.67 -4.04 -33.27
CA ASP A 53 -20.64 -4.63 -32.40
C ASP A 53 -21.11 -4.70 -30.94
N LEU A 54 -21.91 -3.73 -30.49
CA LEU A 54 -22.49 -3.75 -29.14
C LEU A 54 -23.48 -4.91 -28.95
N GLN A 55 -24.31 -5.22 -29.96
CA GLN A 55 -25.23 -6.36 -29.88
C GLN A 55 -24.48 -7.69 -29.91
N ALA A 56 -23.47 -7.83 -30.77
CA ALA A 56 -22.62 -9.02 -30.80
C ALA A 56 -21.85 -9.21 -29.47
N ALA A 57 -21.35 -8.12 -28.89
CA ALA A 57 -20.67 -8.14 -27.60
C ALA A 57 -21.57 -8.58 -26.45
N ASN A 58 -22.82 -8.09 -26.42
CA ASN A 58 -23.80 -8.50 -25.40
C ASN A 58 -24.18 -9.98 -25.55
N ALA A 59 -24.29 -10.50 -26.77
CA ALA A 59 -24.54 -11.92 -26.99
C ALA A 59 -23.36 -12.82 -26.57
N GLU A 60 -22.11 -12.37 -26.79
CA GLU A 60 -20.92 -13.06 -26.28
C GLU A 60 -20.88 -13.04 -24.74
N LEU A 61 -21.32 -11.94 -24.11
CA LEU A 61 -21.38 -11.76 -22.66
C LEU A 61 -22.20 -12.85 -21.95
N ASP A 62 -23.37 -13.20 -22.52
CA ASP A 62 -24.29 -14.17 -21.93
C ASP A 62 -23.72 -15.60 -21.93
N SER A 63 -22.76 -15.88 -22.81
CA SER A 63 -22.08 -17.18 -22.93
C SER A 63 -20.73 -17.26 -22.21
N ALA A 64 -20.18 -16.11 -21.82
CA ALA A 64 -18.83 -16.01 -21.29
C ALA A 64 -18.75 -16.56 -19.87
N THR A 65 -17.80 -17.47 -19.65
CA THR A 65 -17.51 -18.04 -18.34
C THR A 65 -16.01 -18.00 -18.08
N ILE A 66 -15.63 -17.72 -16.84
CA ILE A 66 -14.23 -17.77 -16.38
C ILE A 66 -14.07 -18.80 -15.27
N THR A 67 -12.85 -19.29 -15.06
CA THR A 67 -12.56 -20.19 -13.92
C THR A 67 -12.02 -19.42 -12.72
N LEU A 68 -12.12 -20.03 -11.54
CA LEU A 68 -11.58 -19.44 -10.30
C LEU A 68 -10.07 -19.16 -10.41
N ALA A 69 -9.32 -19.99 -11.14
CA ALA A 69 -7.90 -19.78 -11.42
C ALA A 69 -7.60 -18.53 -12.26
N GLN A 70 -8.60 -18.00 -12.98
CA GLN A 70 -8.47 -16.79 -13.82
C GLN A 70 -8.78 -15.49 -13.06
N LEU A 71 -9.34 -15.56 -11.83
CA LEU A 71 -9.63 -14.37 -11.02
C LEU A 71 -8.40 -13.47 -10.77
N PRO A 72 -7.18 -13.99 -10.48
CA PRO A 72 -6.01 -13.13 -10.33
C PRO A 72 -5.66 -12.35 -11.61
N VAL A 73 -5.93 -12.94 -12.78
CA VAL A 73 -5.72 -12.29 -14.08
C VAL A 73 -6.76 -11.19 -14.29
N MET A 74 -8.02 -11.47 -13.96
CA MET A 74 -9.10 -10.48 -13.99
C MET A 74 -8.79 -9.26 -13.12
N LEU A 75 -8.30 -9.49 -11.89
CA LEU A 75 -7.90 -8.39 -11.01
C LEU A 75 -6.76 -7.56 -11.62
N ARG A 76 -5.82 -8.16 -12.35
CA ARG A 76 -4.77 -7.39 -13.06
C ARG A 76 -5.36 -6.47 -14.12
N TYR A 77 -6.38 -6.92 -14.87
CA TYR A 77 -7.07 -6.08 -15.84
C TYR A 77 -7.89 -4.97 -15.17
N LEU A 78 -8.58 -5.29 -14.07
CA LEU A 78 -9.34 -4.30 -13.29
C LEU A 78 -8.45 -3.17 -12.78
N TYR A 79 -7.27 -3.49 -12.24
CA TYR A 79 -6.30 -2.51 -11.74
C TYR A 79 -5.40 -1.94 -12.84
N LYS A 80 -5.64 -2.29 -14.12
CA LYS A 80 -4.85 -1.84 -15.29
C LYS A 80 -3.35 -2.01 -15.08
N CYS A 81 -2.94 -3.16 -14.55
CA CYS A 81 -1.54 -3.46 -14.26
C CYS A 81 -0.72 -3.54 -15.55
N PRO A 82 0.45 -2.88 -15.64
CA PRO A 82 1.32 -2.99 -16.80
C PRO A 82 1.88 -4.42 -16.94
N LYS A 83 2.19 -4.83 -18.17
CA LYS A 83 2.66 -6.20 -18.46
C LYS A 83 3.89 -6.55 -17.61
N GLY A 84 3.81 -7.65 -16.87
CA GLY A 84 4.91 -8.15 -16.04
C GLY A 84 5.01 -7.56 -14.64
N VAL A 85 4.15 -6.60 -14.27
CA VAL A 85 4.09 -6.04 -12.92
C VAL A 85 2.73 -6.35 -12.31
N ASP A 86 2.75 -6.86 -11.09
CA ASP A 86 1.54 -7.16 -10.34
C ASP A 86 1.31 -6.12 -9.24
N ASN A 87 0.54 -5.09 -9.58
CA ASN A 87 0.22 -3.99 -8.65
C ASN A 87 -1.13 -4.17 -7.97
N VAL A 88 -1.74 -5.36 -8.07
CA VAL A 88 -3.01 -5.64 -7.39
C VAL A 88 -2.74 -5.72 -5.88
N PRO A 89 -3.47 -4.94 -5.06
CA PRO A 89 -3.33 -5.00 -3.60
C PRO A 89 -3.48 -6.41 -3.03
N ALA A 90 -2.57 -6.80 -2.13
CA ALA A 90 -2.58 -8.14 -1.54
C ALA A 90 -3.86 -8.39 -0.73
N GLY A 91 -4.34 -7.38 0.01
CA GLY A 91 -5.58 -7.46 0.77
C GLY A 91 -6.80 -7.72 -0.12
N VAL A 92 -6.83 -7.12 -1.32
CA VAL A 92 -7.91 -7.31 -2.29
C VAL A 92 -7.91 -8.73 -2.85
N ARG A 93 -6.74 -9.28 -3.19
CA ARG A 93 -6.61 -10.67 -3.64
C ARG A 93 -7.17 -11.64 -2.61
N THR A 94 -6.72 -11.50 -1.36
CA THR A 94 -7.16 -12.39 -0.28
C THR A 94 -8.66 -12.28 -0.04
N LEU A 95 -9.22 -11.07 -0.14
CA LEU A 95 -10.64 -10.84 0.09
C LEU A 95 -11.49 -11.48 -1.02
N VAL A 96 -11.10 -11.27 -2.28
CA VAL A 96 -11.79 -11.88 -3.45
C VAL A 96 -11.66 -13.40 -3.40
N GLU A 97 -10.46 -13.94 -3.21
CA GLU A 97 -10.24 -15.39 -3.11
C GLU A 97 -11.09 -16.01 -2.00
N GLN A 98 -11.14 -15.40 -0.81
CA GLN A 98 -11.99 -15.87 0.29
C GLN A 98 -13.48 -15.84 -0.06
N ALA A 99 -13.97 -14.74 -0.66
CA ALA A 99 -15.38 -14.62 -1.03
C ALA A 99 -15.82 -15.71 -2.03
N PHE A 100 -15.00 -15.98 -3.05
CA PHE A 100 -15.31 -17.00 -4.05
C PHE A 100 -15.11 -18.43 -3.53
N HIS A 101 -14.16 -18.67 -2.61
CA HIS A 101 -14.02 -19.98 -1.97
C HIS A 101 -15.20 -20.34 -1.06
N LEU A 102 -15.83 -19.37 -0.41
CA LEU A 102 -16.99 -19.61 0.47
C LEU A 102 -18.23 -20.08 -0.30
N LEU A 103 -18.41 -19.65 -1.56
CA LEU A 103 -19.54 -20.07 -2.38
C LEU A 103 -19.29 -21.36 -3.16
N ASN A 104 -18.09 -21.52 -3.71
CA ASN A 104 -17.79 -22.53 -4.73
C ASN A 104 -16.97 -23.71 -4.19
N GLY A 105 -16.55 -23.66 -2.92
CA GLY A 105 -15.68 -24.67 -2.32
C GLY A 105 -14.22 -24.54 -2.77
N ALA A 106 -13.45 -25.60 -2.57
CA ALA A 106 -12.01 -25.62 -2.89
C ALA A 106 -11.71 -25.90 -4.38
N ASP A 107 -12.72 -26.10 -5.20
CA ASP A 107 -12.56 -26.60 -6.56
C ASP A 107 -12.25 -25.47 -7.55
N SER A 108 -10.96 -25.35 -7.87
CA SER A 108 -10.43 -24.32 -8.80
C SER A 108 -10.94 -24.38 -10.25
N SER A 109 -11.62 -25.47 -10.62
CA SER A 109 -12.12 -25.73 -11.98
C SER A 109 -13.56 -25.26 -12.23
N GLN A 110 -14.23 -24.73 -11.22
CA GLN A 110 -15.62 -24.29 -11.39
C GLN A 110 -15.71 -23.07 -12.31
N SER A 111 -16.61 -23.14 -13.28
CA SER A 111 -16.95 -22.03 -14.17
C SER A 111 -17.85 -21.03 -13.46
N ILE A 112 -17.50 -19.75 -13.56
CA ILE A 112 -18.21 -18.61 -13.00
C ILE A 112 -18.78 -17.82 -14.18
N ASP A 113 -20.09 -17.67 -14.20
CA ASP A 113 -20.82 -16.80 -15.12
C ASP A 113 -20.77 -15.34 -14.64
N LEU A 114 -20.99 -14.42 -15.57
CA LEU A 114 -20.91 -12.99 -15.28
C LEU A 114 -21.92 -12.54 -14.21
N ALA A 115 -23.15 -13.08 -14.22
CA ALA A 115 -24.19 -12.70 -13.28
C ALA A 115 -23.78 -13.07 -11.84
N THR A 116 -23.28 -14.28 -11.63
CA THR A 116 -22.75 -14.70 -10.32
C THR A 116 -21.54 -13.86 -9.92
N LEU A 117 -20.62 -13.58 -10.86
CA LEU A 117 -19.46 -12.75 -10.58
C LEU A 117 -19.86 -11.35 -10.08
N LEU A 118 -20.78 -10.68 -10.76
CA LEU A 118 -21.21 -9.33 -10.38
C LEU A 118 -21.89 -9.31 -9.01
N ALA A 119 -22.78 -10.28 -8.74
CA ALA A 119 -23.43 -10.40 -7.44
C ALA A 119 -22.42 -10.61 -6.30
N GLN A 120 -21.38 -11.43 -6.53
CA GLN A 120 -20.33 -11.67 -5.54
C GLN A 120 -19.41 -10.46 -5.36
N MET A 121 -19.04 -9.79 -6.45
CA MET A 121 -18.22 -8.59 -6.38
C MET A 121 -18.95 -7.45 -5.67
N ASP A 122 -20.28 -7.33 -5.80
CA ASP A 122 -21.09 -6.39 -5.02
C ASP A 122 -21.05 -6.69 -3.51
N GLU A 123 -21.09 -7.95 -3.11
CA GLU A 123 -20.92 -8.35 -1.71
C GLU A 123 -19.51 -8.02 -1.19
N VAL A 124 -18.49 -8.33 -1.98
CA VAL A 124 -17.09 -7.98 -1.71
C VAL A 124 -16.92 -6.47 -1.54
N CYS A 125 -17.54 -5.67 -2.41
CA CYS A 125 -17.51 -4.21 -2.33
C CYS A 125 -18.17 -3.72 -1.03
N ARG A 126 -19.34 -4.26 -0.66
CA ARG A 126 -20.02 -3.93 0.61
C ARG A 126 -19.18 -4.32 1.83
N HIS A 127 -18.55 -5.48 1.80
CA HIS A 127 -17.65 -5.93 2.86
C HIS A 127 -16.42 -5.02 2.99
N SER A 128 -15.77 -4.70 1.87
CA SER A 128 -14.63 -3.78 1.82
C SER A 128 -14.97 -2.39 2.36
N GLN A 129 -16.13 -1.84 2.02
CA GLN A 129 -16.59 -0.55 2.51
C GLN A 129 -16.84 -0.57 4.02
N SER A 130 -17.42 -1.66 4.54
CA SER A 130 -17.63 -1.85 5.98
C SER A 130 -16.30 -1.92 6.72
N MET A 131 -15.35 -2.71 6.24
CA MET A 131 -14.00 -2.82 6.82
C MET A 131 -13.27 -1.47 6.84
N GLU A 132 -13.37 -0.69 5.76
CA GLU A 132 -12.76 0.63 5.70
C GLU A 132 -13.41 1.59 6.70
N SER A 133 -14.75 1.57 6.82
CA SER A 133 -15.45 2.39 7.80
C SER A 133 -15.01 2.04 9.24
N ALA A 134 -14.84 0.75 9.54
CA ALA A 134 -14.32 0.27 10.82
C ALA A 134 -12.85 0.69 11.04
N SER A 135 -12.01 0.60 10.02
CA SER A 135 -10.62 1.06 10.06
C SER A 135 -10.53 2.56 10.33
N SER A 136 -11.41 3.37 9.74
CA SER A 136 -11.44 4.81 9.98
C SER A 136 -11.80 5.14 11.44
N HIS A 137 -12.65 4.33 12.07
CA HIS A 137 -12.95 4.45 13.49
C HIS A 137 -11.73 4.04 14.35
N ASN A 138 -11.05 2.95 13.95
CA ASN A 138 -9.86 2.47 14.65
C ASN A 138 -8.67 3.45 14.57
N ALA A 139 -8.56 4.27 13.52
CA ALA A 139 -7.51 5.28 13.40
C ALA A 139 -7.43 6.25 14.60
N TYR A 140 -8.55 6.45 15.31
CA TYR A 140 -8.60 7.33 16.48
C TYR A 140 -8.37 6.60 17.81
N LEU A 141 -8.36 5.26 17.84
CA LEU A 141 -8.09 4.46 19.04
C LEU A 141 -6.61 4.49 19.44
N LYS A 142 -6.35 4.33 20.74
CA LYS A 142 -5.00 4.43 21.31
C LYS A 142 -3.97 3.51 20.65
N ASP A 143 -4.41 2.35 20.20
CA ASP A 143 -3.58 1.33 19.54
C ASP A 143 -3.80 1.29 18.01
N GLY A 144 -4.47 2.31 17.45
CA GLY A 144 -5.08 2.25 16.12
C GLY A 144 -4.13 2.32 14.93
N LEU A 145 -3.16 3.24 14.96
CA LEU A 145 -2.21 3.43 13.86
C LEU A 145 -0.80 3.10 14.34
N PRO A 146 -0.10 2.14 13.71
CA PRO A 146 1.27 1.78 14.12
C PRO A 146 2.25 2.94 13.99
N THR A 147 1.92 3.93 13.15
CA THR A 147 2.69 5.15 12.89
C THR A 147 2.52 6.22 13.99
N ARG A 148 1.48 6.12 14.82
CA ARG A 148 1.11 7.10 15.85
C ARG A 148 1.57 6.63 17.23
N GLU A 149 2.52 7.34 17.83
CA GLU A 149 2.99 7.04 19.20
C GLU A 149 2.22 7.76 20.31
N PHE A 150 1.48 8.83 19.97
CA PHE A 150 0.78 9.65 20.94
C PHE A 150 -0.67 9.87 20.53
N VAL A 151 -1.56 9.68 21.50
CA VAL A 151 -3.00 9.94 21.34
C VAL A 151 -3.36 11.32 21.86
N SER A 152 -2.63 11.80 22.88
CA SER A 152 -2.87 13.08 23.53
C SER A 152 -1.71 14.05 23.28
N ASN A 153 -2.06 15.29 22.93
CA ASN A 153 -1.09 16.38 22.80
C ASN A 153 -0.35 16.66 24.12
N LEU A 154 -1.03 16.49 25.26
CA LEU A 154 -0.43 16.70 26.58
C LEU A 154 0.67 15.67 26.86
N ASP A 155 0.45 14.41 26.49
CA ASP A 155 1.47 13.35 26.64
C ASP A 155 2.68 13.60 25.74
N PHE A 156 2.42 13.97 24.47
CA PHE A 156 3.48 14.39 23.55
C PHE A 156 4.32 15.54 24.11
N ARG A 157 3.67 16.61 24.62
CA ARG A 157 4.37 17.75 25.22
C ARG A 157 5.13 17.38 26.48
N ALA A 158 4.57 16.50 27.33
CA ALA A 158 5.23 16.04 28.54
C ALA A 158 6.53 15.27 28.22
N LYS A 159 6.53 14.42 27.19
CA LYS A 159 7.75 13.72 26.74
C LYS A 159 8.74 14.67 26.05
N LEU A 160 8.24 15.64 25.29
CA LEU A 160 9.07 16.66 24.63
C LEU A 160 9.85 17.50 25.65
N VAL A 161 9.20 17.97 26.72
CA VAL A 161 9.86 18.72 27.81
C VAL A 161 10.93 17.89 28.54
N LYS A 162 10.74 16.56 28.59
CA LYS A 162 11.71 15.63 29.18
C LYS A 162 12.83 15.23 28.21
N HIS A 163 12.87 15.79 27.00
CA HIS A 163 13.79 15.39 25.93
C HIS A 163 13.75 13.88 25.61
N GLN A 164 12.62 13.23 25.87
CA GLN A 164 12.44 11.83 25.54
C GLN A 164 12.24 11.69 24.04
N ARG A 165 13.09 10.89 23.39
CA ARG A 165 12.99 10.59 21.96
C ARG A 165 11.78 9.70 21.68
N MET A 166 11.32 9.74 20.43
CA MET A 166 10.32 8.80 19.91
C MET A 166 10.86 7.37 20.03
N GLU A 167 9.97 6.41 20.26
CA GLU A 167 10.35 5.00 20.43
C GLU A 167 10.69 4.34 19.10
N LYS A 168 9.90 4.62 18.06
CA LYS A 168 10.05 4.07 16.72
C LYS A 168 10.78 5.03 15.80
N ASP A 169 11.62 4.47 14.93
CA ASP A 169 12.34 5.23 13.92
C ASP A 169 11.40 5.75 12.82
N PRO A 170 11.72 6.87 12.14
CA PRO A 170 10.90 7.39 11.04
C PRO A 170 10.64 6.35 9.93
N ARG A 171 11.61 5.46 9.67
CA ARG A 171 11.51 4.38 8.66
C ARG A 171 10.52 3.28 9.03
N GLU A 172 10.21 3.14 10.31
CA GLU A 172 9.19 2.18 10.79
C GLU A 172 7.79 2.78 10.72
N LYS A 173 7.69 4.11 10.63
CA LYS A 173 6.41 4.85 10.60
C LYS A 173 5.98 5.23 9.19
N ALA A 174 6.91 5.45 8.28
CA ALA A 174 6.62 5.90 6.94
C ALA A 174 7.39 5.09 5.90
N LEU A 175 6.74 4.83 4.76
CA LEU A 175 7.34 4.14 3.63
C LEU A 175 8.41 5.01 2.94
N ALA A 176 8.23 6.33 2.98
CA ALA A 176 9.07 7.32 2.32
C ALA A 176 9.28 8.53 3.24
N PRO A 177 10.35 9.31 3.04
CA PRO A 177 10.59 10.52 3.81
C PRO A 177 9.48 11.55 3.52
N VAL A 178 8.82 12.03 4.57
CA VAL A 178 7.71 13.00 4.46
C VAL A 178 8.21 14.45 4.40
N THR A 179 9.42 14.71 4.89
CA THR A 179 10.04 16.04 4.89
C THR A 179 11.48 15.96 4.38
N ASP A 180 11.98 17.07 3.83
CA ASP A 180 13.35 17.16 3.31
C ASP A 180 14.40 16.84 4.38
N SER A 181 14.18 17.25 5.63
CA SER A 181 15.06 16.92 6.75
C SER A 181 15.15 15.42 7.02
N ILE A 182 14.08 14.66 6.76
CA ILE A 182 14.05 13.21 6.94
C ILE A 182 14.77 12.51 5.76
N THR A 183 14.82 13.12 4.57
CA THR A 183 15.59 12.56 3.45
C THR A 183 17.07 12.41 3.80
N LEU A 184 17.60 13.34 4.60
CA LEU A 184 18.95 13.30 5.14
C LEU A 184 19.04 12.23 6.24
N GLY A 185 19.56 11.05 5.86
CA GLY A 185 19.70 9.90 6.75
C GLY A 185 18.62 8.84 6.60
N TRP A 186 17.69 9.00 5.65
CA TRP A 186 16.71 7.95 5.31
C TRP A 186 17.40 6.68 4.79
N ASN A 187 18.34 6.87 3.86
CA ASN A 187 19.14 5.80 3.30
C ASN A 187 20.52 5.75 3.98
N PRO A 188 21.05 4.56 4.27
CA PRO A 188 22.42 4.43 4.72
C PRO A 188 23.37 5.01 3.65
N PRO A 189 24.51 5.60 4.06
CA PRO A 189 25.45 6.18 3.11
C PRO A 189 25.94 5.13 2.12
N THR A 190 25.74 5.38 0.82
CA THR A 190 26.17 4.48 -0.26
C THR A 190 27.69 4.40 -0.38
N ILE A 191 28.40 5.44 0.07
CA ILE A 191 29.85 5.54 -0.03
C ILE A 191 30.47 5.22 1.34
N THR A 192 31.11 4.06 1.45
CA THR A 192 31.93 3.70 2.62
C THR A 192 33.29 4.39 2.55
N THR A 193 33.39 5.58 3.14
CA THR A 193 34.69 6.25 3.30
C THR A 193 35.49 5.55 4.40
N LYS A 194 36.67 5.02 4.08
CA LYS A 194 37.63 4.59 5.11
C LYS A 194 38.15 5.81 5.83
N ARG A 195 37.61 6.09 7.02
CA ARG A 195 38.20 7.09 7.92
C ARG A 195 39.49 6.52 8.47
N VAL A 196 40.59 7.24 8.29
CA VAL A 196 41.83 7.00 9.02
C VAL A 196 41.81 7.93 10.22
N PRO A 197 41.39 7.47 11.41
CA PRO A 197 41.36 8.33 12.58
C PRO A 197 42.80 8.66 12.97
N ASN A 198 43.07 9.95 13.18
CA ASN A 198 44.30 10.41 13.82
C ASN A 198 44.24 10.02 15.29
N LYS A 199 44.57 8.76 15.60
CA LYS A 199 44.76 8.30 16.98
C LYS A 199 46.05 8.90 17.50
N SER A 200 46.06 9.32 18.76
CA SER A 200 47.30 9.74 19.41
C SER A 200 48.27 8.55 19.45
N CYS A 201 49.47 8.75 18.91
CA CYS A 201 50.55 7.78 19.02
C CYS A 201 51.08 7.74 20.46
N GLU A 202 51.88 6.73 20.77
CA GLU A 202 52.41 6.51 22.12
C GLU A 202 53.28 7.68 22.58
N GLU A 203 54.00 8.33 21.66
CA GLU A 203 54.82 9.50 21.93
C GLU A 203 53.97 10.70 22.33
N THR A 204 52.85 10.94 21.63
CA THR A 204 51.93 12.05 21.98
C THR A 204 51.22 11.76 23.29
N ARG A 205 50.89 10.50 23.57
CA ARG A 205 50.32 10.06 24.85
C ARG A 205 51.32 10.24 26.00
N TYR A 206 52.58 9.86 25.79
CA TYR A 206 53.65 10.02 26.76
C TYR A 206 53.97 11.48 27.03
N ALA A 207 54.09 12.31 25.98
CA ALA A 207 54.27 13.75 26.12
C ALA A 207 53.11 14.39 26.91
N SER A 208 51.86 14.00 26.61
CA SER A 208 50.69 14.45 27.38
C SER A 208 50.75 14.00 28.84
N ALA A 209 51.22 12.78 29.12
CA ALA A 209 51.39 12.28 30.48
C ALA A 209 52.50 13.02 31.25
N MET A 210 53.62 13.32 30.60
CA MET A 210 54.73 14.08 31.22
C MET A 210 54.33 15.52 31.54
N VAL A 211 53.65 16.21 30.61
CA VAL A 211 53.10 17.55 30.85
C VAL A 211 52.10 17.51 32.02
N LYS A 212 51.24 16.48 32.07
CA LYS A 212 50.29 16.30 33.19
C LYS A 212 50.99 15.97 34.51
N ALA A 213 52.15 15.32 34.47
CA ALA A 213 53.00 15.05 35.62
C ALA A 213 53.86 16.27 36.06
N GLY A 214 53.73 17.42 35.37
CA GLY A 214 54.45 18.65 35.70
C GLY A 214 55.89 18.70 35.20
N VAL A 215 56.28 17.79 34.31
CA VAL A 215 57.61 17.79 33.67
C VAL A 215 57.53 18.64 32.40
N TYR A 216 58.06 19.86 32.48
CA TYR A 216 58.21 20.77 31.35
C TYR A 216 59.67 20.84 30.93
N TYR A 217 59.96 20.55 29.66
CA TYR A 217 61.27 20.82 29.07
C TYR A 217 61.21 22.22 28.48
N TYR A 218 61.87 23.18 29.15
CA TYR A 218 62.14 24.52 28.62
C TYR A 218 63.41 24.50 27.79
#